data_AF-X0QQJ5-F1
#
_entry.id   AF-X0QQJ5-F1
#
_cell.length_a   1.000
_cell.length_b   1.000
_cell.length_c   1.000
_cell.angle_alpha   90.00
_cell.angle_beta   90.00
_cell.angle_gamma   90.00
#
_symmetry.space_group_name_H-M   'P 1'
#
loop_
_entity.id
_entity.type
_entity.pdbx_description
1 polymer ?
#
loop_
_entity_poly.entity_id
_entity_poly.type
_entity_poly.pdbx_seq_one_letter_code
_entity_poly.pdbx_strand_id
1 'polypeptide(L)'
;MPDLDIIAMLESMMGGSHVMAWIAHFMVGSIGYGIVMALIAGTDRSKNFTLTGAMVGAIGWFMMMIAIMPMMGNGLFGLSMPSGIMIPIATLMLHLVFGVVLGKVYAKLVAAH
;
A
#
# COMPACT_ATOMS: atom_id res chain seq x y z
N MET A 1 -11.28 -7.13 -11.40
CA MET A 1 -10.84 -5.99 -12.24
C MET A 1 -9.61 -6.46 -12.99
N PRO A 2 -9.80 -7.07 -14.16
CA PRO A 2 -8.75 -7.83 -14.85
C PRO A 2 -7.62 -6.96 -15.42
N ASP A 3 -7.86 -5.67 -15.61
CA ASP A 3 -6.87 -4.67 -16.04
C ASP A 3 -5.95 -4.19 -14.90
N LEU A 4 -6.34 -4.41 -13.64
CA LEU A 4 -5.53 -4.06 -12.47
C LEU A 4 -4.76 -5.28 -11.95
N ASP A 5 -3.78 -5.73 -12.73
CA ASP A 5 -2.80 -6.74 -12.30
C ASP A 5 -1.50 -6.06 -11.87
N ILE A 6 -1.41 -5.71 -10.59
CA ILE A 6 -0.25 -5.01 -10.02
C ILE A 6 1.03 -5.84 -10.14
N ILE A 7 0.95 -7.17 -10.09
CA ILE A 7 2.15 -8.00 -10.14
C ILE A 7 2.69 -8.04 -11.57
N ALA A 8 1.84 -8.25 -12.56
CA ALA A 8 2.25 -8.17 -13.97
C ALA A 8 2.77 -6.77 -14.33
N MET A 9 2.14 -5.71 -13.79
CA MET A 9 2.60 -4.33 -13.98
C MET A 9 3.98 -4.08 -13.36
N LEU A 10 4.23 -4.56 -12.14
CA LEU A 10 5.53 -4.44 -11.48
C LEU A 10 6.60 -5.27 -12.18
N GLU A 11 6.27 -6.48 -12.63
CA GLU A 11 7.16 -7.35 -13.41
C GLU A 11 7.66 -6.64 -14.67
N SER A 12 6.73 -6.07 -15.44
CA SER A 12 7.03 -5.28 -16.64
C SER A 12 7.90 -4.07 -16.32
N MET A 13 7.56 -3.29 -15.30
CA MET A 13 8.30 -2.09 -14.89
C MET A 13 9.72 -2.40 -14.42
N MET A 14 9.92 -3.50 -13.71
CA MET A 14 11.23 -3.90 -13.17
C MET A 14 12.08 -4.66 -14.20
N GLY A 15 11.51 -5.07 -15.34
CA GLY A 15 12.17 -5.95 -16.31
C GLY A 15 12.56 -7.31 -15.72
N GLY A 16 11.80 -7.78 -14.72
CA GLY A 16 12.15 -8.92 -13.89
C GLY A 16 11.25 -10.15 -14.12
N SER A 17 11.29 -11.08 -13.17
CA SER A 17 10.37 -12.22 -13.14
C SER A 17 9.13 -11.94 -12.30
N HIS A 18 8.04 -12.65 -12.60
CA HIS A 18 6.81 -12.63 -11.80
C HIS A 18 7.02 -12.85 -10.29
N VAL A 19 7.95 -13.74 -9.93
CA VAL A 19 8.32 -14.00 -8.53
C VAL A 19 8.98 -12.78 -7.90
N MET A 20 9.85 -12.09 -8.64
CA MET A 20 10.51 -10.87 -8.17
C MET A 20 9.50 -9.75 -7.90
N ALA A 21 8.49 -9.59 -8.76
CA ALA A 21 7.41 -8.63 -8.57
C ALA A 21 6.58 -8.91 -7.30
N TRP A 22 6.25 -10.19 -7.05
CA TRP A 22 5.63 -10.61 -5.79
C TRP A 22 6.50 -10.28 -4.57
N ILE A 23 7.78 -10.63 -4.61
CA ILE A 23 8.72 -10.33 -3.51
C ILE A 23 8.75 -8.82 -3.26
N ALA A 24 8.89 -8.00 -4.30
CA ALA A 24 8.90 -6.55 -4.16
C ALA A 24 7.60 -6.02 -3.51
N HIS A 25 6.44 -6.49 -3.98
CA HIS A 25 5.15 -6.08 -3.43
C HIS A 25 4.99 -6.48 -1.95
N PHE A 26 5.35 -7.71 -1.59
CA PHE A 26 5.33 -8.19 -0.21
C PHE A 26 6.32 -7.43 0.68
N MET A 27 7.52 -7.13 0.19
CA MET A 27 8.53 -6.38 0.93
C MET A 27 8.04 -4.97 1.28
N VAL A 28 7.38 -4.29 0.34
CA VAL A 28 6.74 -2.99 0.61
C VAL A 28 5.67 -3.18 1.68
N GLY A 29 4.70 -4.08 1.46
CA GLY A 29 3.56 -4.28 2.36
C GLY A 29 3.91 -4.75 3.77
N SER A 30 4.97 -5.55 3.93
CA SER A 30 5.37 -6.05 5.24
C SER A 30 6.43 -5.17 5.90
N ILE A 31 7.60 -5.04 5.27
CA ILE A 31 8.76 -4.36 5.85
C ILE A 31 8.61 -2.84 5.71
N GLY A 32 8.29 -2.34 4.51
CA GLY A 32 8.16 -0.90 4.27
C GLY A 32 7.12 -0.25 5.17
N TYR A 33 5.89 -0.75 5.13
CA TYR A 33 4.80 -0.25 6.00
C TYR A 33 5.07 -0.51 7.49
N GLY A 34 5.69 -1.65 7.85
CA GLY A 34 6.06 -1.96 9.22
C GLY A 34 7.07 -0.96 9.80
N ILE A 35 8.10 -0.61 9.02
CA ILE A 35 9.08 0.42 9.40
C ILE A 35 8.39 1.78 9.58
N VAL A 36 7.52 2.18 8.66
CA VAL A 36 6.78 3.45 8.78
C VAL A 36 5.94 3.48 10.06
N MET A 37 5.24 2.38 10.38
CA MET A 37 4.48 2.28 11.64
C MET A 37 5.39 2.37 12.87
N ALA A 38 6.54 1.71 12.86
CA ALA A 38 7.50 1.76 13.96
C ALA A 38 8.07 3.18 14.17
N LEU A 39 8.41 3.88 13.08
CA LEU A 39 8.89 5.25 13.12
C LEU A 39 7.83 6.22 13.66
N ILE A 40 6.57 6.08 13.24
CA ILE A 40 5.47 6.93 13.73
C ILE A 40 5.15 6.63 15.20
N ALA A 41 5.19 5.36 15.62
CA ALA A 41 5.00 4.97 17.00
C ALA A 41 6.06 5.59 17.91
N GLY A 42 7.34 5.52 17.49
CA GLY A 42 8.47 5.88 18.34
C GLY A 42 8.38 5.18 19.70
N THR A 43 8.50 5.96 20.77
CA THR A 43 8.33 5.47 22.15
C THR A 43 6.90 5.62 22.69
N ASP A 44 6.02 6.32 21.98
CA ASP A 44 4.66 6.59 22.43
C ASP A 44 3.71 5.46 22.04
N ARG A 45 3.36 4.63 23.03
CA ARG A 45 2.44 3.50 22.88
C ARG A 45 0.97 3.88 23.10
N SER A 46 0.67 5.15 23.44
CA SER A 46 -0.70 5.62 23.69
C SER A 46 -1.46 6.00 22.41
N LYS A 47 -0.77 6.05 21.26
CA LYS A 47 -1.36 6.44 19.98
C LYS A 47 -2.49 5.49 19.56
N ASN A 48 -3.47 6.06 18.85
CA ASN A 48 -4.48 5.25 18.16
C ASN A 48 -3.88 4.61 16.89
N PHE A 49 -3.21 3.48 17.06
CA PHE A 49 -2.53 2.78 15.97
C PHE A 49 -3.48 2.30 14.87
N THR A 50 -4.78 2.11 15.15
CA THR A 50 -5.76 1.78 14.10
C THR A 50 -5.95 2.96 13.16
N LEU A 51 -6.14 4.17 13.69
CA LEU A 51 -6.23 5.38 12.89
C LEU A 51 -4.91 5.67 12.18
N THR A 52 -3.77 5.52 12.89
CA THR A 52 -2.44 5.67 12.29
C THR A 52 -2.27 4.74 11.09
N GLY A 53 -2.59 3.45 11.23
CA GLY A 53 -2.50 2.49 10.15
C GLY A 53 -3.40 2.84 8.95
N ALA A 54 -4.64 3.29 9.20
CA ALA A 54 -5.53 3.77 8.13
C ALA A 54 -4.94 4.97 7.38
N MET A 55 -4.34 5.93 8.09
CA MET A 55 -3.67 7.09 7.48
C MET A 55 -2.44 6.67 6.67
N VAL A 56 -1.60 5.76 7.19
CA VAL A 56 -0.45 5.23 6.44
C VAL A 56 -0.92 4.50 5.18
N GLY A 57 -1.99 3.70 5.28
CA GLY A 57 -2.64 3.07 4.13
C GLY A 57 -3.07 4.09 3.07
N ALA A 58 -3.79 5.13 3.47
CA ALA A 58 -4.23 6.20 2.58
C ALA A 58 -3.07 6.98 1.94
N ILE A 59 -2.00 7.27 2.69
CA ILE A 59 -0.80 7.94 2.17
C ILE A 59 -0.08 7.05 1.15
N GLY A 60 0.10 5.76 1.44
CA GLY A 60 0.72 4.84 0.50
C GLY A 60 -0.11 4.65 -0.77
N TRP A 61 -1.43 4.59 -0.65
CA TRP A 61 -2.34 4.64 -1.80
C TRP A 61 -2.14 5.92 -2.62
N PHE A 62 -2.08 7.08 -1.95
CA PHE A 62 -1.91 8.36 -2.63
C PHE A 62 -0.59 8.39 -3.40
N MET A 63 0.51 7.95 -2.79
CA MET A 63 1.82 7.79 -3.43
C MET A 63 1.75 6.85 -4.64
N MET A 64 1.06 5.72 -4.53
CA MET A 64 0.84 4.82 -5.65
C MET A 64 0.10 5.51 -6.80
N MET A 65 -0.95 6.27 -6.49
CA MET A 65 -1.79 6.95 -7.49
C MET A 65 -1.07 8.11 -8.22
N ILE A 66 -0.22 8.87 -7.53
CA ILE A 66 0.41 10.07 -8.10
C ILE A 66 1.82 9.84 -8.62
N ALA A 67 2.52 8.80 -8.15
CA ALA A 67 3.89 8.51 -8.56
C ALA A 67 3.97 7.20 -9.35
N ILE A 68 3.50 6.10 -8.76
CA ILE A 68 3.71 4.76 -9.32
C ILE A 68 2.86 4.52 -10.57
N MET A 69 1.57 4.89 -10.54
CA MET A 69 0.67 4.74 -11.70
C MET A 69 1.17 5.53 -12.94
N PRO A 70 1.58 6.81 -12.82
CA PRO A 70 2.22 7.50 -13.93
C PRO A 70 3.52 6.86 -14.42
N MET A 71 4.39 6.38 -13.51
CA MET A 71 5.63 5.70 -13.89
C MET A 71 5.36 4.41 -14.70
N MET A 72 4.23 3.75 -14.45
CA MET A 72 3.78 2.57 -15.20
C MET A 72 3.03 2.93 -16.50
N GLY A 73 2.89 4.21 -16.83
CA GLY A 73 2.18 4.67 -18.04
C GLY A 73 0.65 4.73 -17.91
N ASN A 74 0.09 4.56 -16.71
CA ASN A 74 -1.36 4.51 -16.48
C ASN A 74 -1.99 5.87 -16.12
N GLY A 75 -1.19 6.95 -16.16
CA GLY A 75 -1.63 8.31 -15.82
C GLY A 75 -1.88 8.53 -14.33
N LEU A 76 -2.22 9.77 -13.97
CA LEU A 76 -2.57 10.11 -12.59
C LEU A 76 -3.82 9.35 -12.15
N PHE A 77 -3.76 8.79 -10.94
CA PHE A 77 -4.82 7.95 -10.37
C PHE A 77 -5.18 6.71 -11.20
N GLY A 78 -4.35 6.30 -12.18
CA GLY A 78 -4.66 5.17 -13.05
C GLY A 78 -5.83 5.42 -14.01
N LEU A 79 -6.22 6.68 -14.25
CA LEU A 79 -7.41 7.02 -15.03
C LEU A 79 -7.28 6.69 -16.53
N SER A 80 -6.08 6.41 -17.02
CA SER A 80 -5.86 5.96 -18.41
C SER A 80 -6.16 4.47 -18.60
N MET A 81 -6.42 3.73 -17.52
CA MET A 81 -6.76 2.31 -17.57
C MET A 81 -8.24 2.10 -17.98
N PRO A 82 -8.60 0.93 -18.54
CA PRO A 82 -9.96 0.63 -18.97
C PRO A 82 -11.03 0.82 -17.89
N SER A 83 -10.73 0.48 -16.64
CA SER A 83 -11.67 0.63 -15.51
C SER A 83 -11.81 2.07 -15.00
N GLY A 84 -11.02 3.02 -15.50
CA GLY A 84 -11.13 4.45 -15.19
C GLY A 84 -11.20 4.78 -13.70
N ILE A 85 -12.23 5.52 -13.29
CA ILE A 85 -12.41 5.97 -11.89
C ILE A 85 -12.56 4.83 -10.87
N MET A 86 -12.86 3.60 -11.31
CA MET A 86 -12.92 2.47 -10.40
C MET A 86 -11.54 2.03 -9.90
N ILE A 87 -10.45 2.33 -10.63
CA ILE A 87 -9.07 2.06 -10.20
C ILE A 87 -8.76 2.74 -8.85
N PRO A 88 -8.88 4.08 -8.71
CA PRO A 88 -8.55 4.74 -7.45
C PRO A 88 -9.52 4.38 -6.32
N ILE A 89 -10.80 4.14 -6.62
CA ILE A 89 -11.80 3.75 -5.61
C ILE A 89 -11.49 2.37 -5.03
N ALA A 90 -11.34 1.36 -5.89
CA ALA A 90 -11.11 -0.01 -5.45
C ALA A 90 -9.79 -0.14 -4.68
N THR A 91 -8.72 0.50 -5.19
CA THR A 91 -7.41 0.48 -4.54
C THR A 91 -7.40 1.24 -3.22
N LEU A 92 -8.13 2.36 -3.11
CA LEU A 92 -8.25 3.09 -1.84
C LEU A 92 -8.90 2.21 -0.78
N MET A 93 -10.01 1.54 -1.12
CA MET A 93 -10.68 0.62 -0.20
C MET A 93 -9.75 -0.48 0.30
N LEU A 94 -8.97 -1.10 -0.59
CA LEU A 94 -8.01 -2.13 -0.23
C LEU A 94 -6.91 -1.59 0.70
N HIS A 95 -6.37 -0.40 0.41
CA HIS A 95 -5.32 0.21 1.24
C HIS A 95 -5.83 0.64 2.62
N LEU A 96 -7.07 1.12 2.71
CA LEU A 96 -7.70 1.45 3.99
C LEU A 96 -7.93 0.19 4.83
N VAL A 97 -8.45 -0.89 4.22
CA VAL A 97 -8.63 -2.18 4.91
C VAL A 97 -7.29 -2.72 5.38
N PHE A 98 -6.28 -2.76 4.52
CA PHE A 98 -4.93 -3.17 4.86
C PHE A 98 -4.35 -2.32 6.00
N GLY A 99 -4.43 -1.00 5.91
CA GLY A 99 -3.94 -0.07 6.92
C GLY A 99 -4.61 -0.23 8.27
N VAL A 100 -5.94 -0.40 8.31
CA VAL A 100 -6.69 -0.68 9.54
C VAL A 100 -6.25 -2.00 10.17
N VAL A 101 -6.09 -3.05 9.39
CA VAL A 101 -5.64 -4.36 9.88
C VAL A 101 -4.21 -4.27 10.42
N LEU A 102 -3.30 -3.65 9.66
CA LEU A 102 -1.93 -3.41 10.08
C LEU A 102 -1.87 -2.64 11.42
N GLY A 103 -2.64 -1.56 11.53
CA GLY A 103 -2.73 -0.76 12.75
C GLY A 103 -3.23 -1.55 13.96
N LYS A 104 -4.25 -2.40 13.78
CA LYS A 104 -4.77 -3.29 14.84
C LYS A 104 -3.76 -4.35 15.25
N VAL A 105 -3.06 -4.96 14.29
CA VAL A 105 -2.02 -5.95 14.57
C VAL A 105 -0.86 -5.29 15.32
N TYR A 106 -0.41 -4.12 14.85
CA TYR A 106 0.64 -3.35 15.49
C TYR A 106 0.26 -2.99 16.94
N ALA A 107 -0.96 -2.50 17.17
CA ALA A 107 -1.47 -2.20 18.51
C ALA A 107 -1.39 -3.39 19.46
N LYS A 108 -1.76 -4.59 18.98
CA LYS A 108 -1.68 -5.83 19.77
C LYS A 108 -0.24 -6.22 20.09
N LEU A 109 0.68 -6.07 19.13
CA LEU A 109 2.09 -6.40 19.32
C LEU A 109 2.76 -5.48 20.33
N VAL A 110 2.41 -4.18 20.32
CA VAL A 110 3.04 -3.20 21.21
C VAL A 110 2.39 -3.08 22.58
N ALA A 111 1.15 -3.55 22.75
CA ALA A 111 0.45 -3.61 24.04
C ALA A 111 0.82 -4.85 24.86
N ALA A 112 1.45 -5.86 24.24
CA ALA A 112 1.90 -7.08 24.92
C ALA A 112 3.27 -6.92 25.63
N HIS A 113 3.81 -5.71 25.66
CA HIS A 113 5.08 -5.32 26.26
C HIS A 113 4.89 -4.04 27.08
#